data_AF-R6LUS2-F1
#
_entry.id   AF-R6LUS2-F1
#
_cell.length_a   1.000
_cell.length_b   1.000
_cell.length_c   1.000
_cell.angle_alpha   90.00
_cell.angle_beta   90.00
_cell.angle_gamma   90.00
#
_symmetry.space_group_name_H-M   'P 1'
#
loop_
_entity.id
_entity.type
_entity.pdbx_description
1 polymer ?
#
loop_
_entity_poly.entity_id
_entity_poly.type
_entity_poly.pdbx_seq_one_letter_code
_entity_poly.pdbx_strand_id
1 'polypeptide(L)' 'MFAPGDGFYQTPGKGHNEIRIAYVLNQADCARAIELLGLGIAKYNEAKR' A
#
# COMPACT_ATOMS: atom_id res chain seq x y z
N MET A 1 -9.58 -1.17 0.18
CA MET A 1 -8.97 -2.50 -0.04
C MET A 1 -7.65 -2.32 -0.78
N PHE A 2 -6.62 -3.11 -0.49
CA PHE A 2 -5.35 -3.09 -1.24
C PHE A 2 -4.88 -4.50 -1.60
N ALA A 3 -4.03 -4.61 -2.62
CA ALA A 3 -3.41 -5.87 -3.04
C ALA A 3 -1.94 -5.62 -3.46
N PRO A 4 -1.02 -6.57 -3.20
CA PRO A 4 0.36 -6.54 -3.71
C PRO A 4 0.40 -6.40 -5.25
N GLY A 5 1.37 -5.64 -5.75
CA GLY A 5 1.50 -5.30 -7.17
C GLY A 5 2.03 -6.43 -8.04
N ASP A 6 2.86 -7.32 -7.50
CA ASP A 6 3.54 -8.41 -8.21
C ASP A 6 2.58 -9.32 -9.01
N GLY A 7 1.43 -9.66 -8.43
CA GLY A 7 0.39 -10.47 -9.10
C GLY A 7 -0.30 -9.79 -10.30
N PHE A 8 -0.07 -8.49 -10.53
CA PHE A 8 -0.64 -7.75 -11.66
C PHE A 8 0.29 -7.66 -12.88
N TYR A 9 1.55 -8.04 -12.74
CA TYR A 9 2.52 -7.99 -13.83
C TYR A 9 2.87 -9.41 -14.31
N GLN A 10 2.87 -9.62 -15.62
CA GLN A 10 3.39 -10.85 -16.22
C GLN A 10 4.92 -10.88 -16.26
N THR A 11 5.56 -9.71 -16.22
CA THR A 11 7.01 -9.58 -16.26
C THR A 11 7.61 -9.95 -14.89
N PRO A 12 8.54 -10.93 -14.81
CA PRO A 12 9.17 -11.31 -13.56
C PRO A 12 9.86 -10.12 -12.86
N GLY A 13 9.68 -10.01 -11.55
CA GLY A 13 10.30 -8.98 -10.70
C GLY A 13 9.61 -7.61 -10.74
N LYS A 14 8.63 -7.38 -11.61
CA LYS A 14 7.81 -6.15 -11.57
C LYS A 14 6.77 -6.22 -10.45
N GLY A 15 6.39 -5.04 -9.92
CA GLY A 15 5.38 -4.94 -8.87
C GLY A 15 5.83 -5.32 -7.45
N HIS A 16 7.09 -5.76 -7.26
CA HIS A 16 7.59 -6.24 -5.96
C HIS A 16 7.49 -5.20 -4.82
N ASN A 17 7.66 -3.91 -5.14
CA ASN A 17 7.56 -2.81 -4.18
C ASN A 17 6.37 -1.87 -4.49
N GLU A 18 5.34 -2.41 -5.12
CA GLU A 18 4.15 -1.66 -5.52
C GLU A 18 2.90 -2.30 -4.92
N ILE A 19 1.87 -1.49 -4.68
CA ILE A 19 0.55 -1.96 -4.27
C ILE A 19 -0.54 -1.24 -5.07
N ARG A 20 -1.68 -1.89 -5.24
CA ARG A 20 -2.88 -1.27 -5.80
C ARG A 20 -3.87 -1.01 -4.68
N ILE A 21 -4.44 0.20 -4.63
CA ILE A 21 -5.46 0.61 -3.65
C ILE A 21 -6.76 0.92 -4.38
N ALA A 22 -7.87 0.38 -3.88
CA ALA A 22 -9.21 0.67 -4.37
C ALA A 22 -9.96 1.62 -3.41
N TYR A 23 -10.45 2.74 -3.94
CA TYR A 23 -11.26 3.74 -3.23
C TYR A 23 -12.74 3.33 -3.21
N VAL A 24 -13.05 2.34 -2.37
CA VAL A 24 -14.40 1.75 -2.25
C VAL A 24 -15.06 2.04 -0.89
N LEU A 25 -14.50 2.98 -0.14
CA LEU A 25 -15.03 3.46 1.15
C LEU A 25 -15.44 4.92 1.04
N ASN A 26 -16.08 5.47 2.07
CA ASN A 26 -16.35 6.89 2.16
C ASN A 26 -15.04 7.70 2.12
N GLN A 27 -15.13 8.95 1.66
CA GLN A 27 -13.96 9.81 1.45
C GLN A 27 -13.16 10.04 2.73
N ALA A 28 -13.84 10.31 3.85
CA ALA A 28 -13.19 10.52 5.15
C ALA A 28 -12.42 9.27 5.63
N ASP A 29 -13.03 8.10 5.46
CA ASP A 29 -12.42 6.82 5.82
C ASP A 29 -11.20 6.52 4.94
N CYS A 30 -11.30 6.80 3.62
CA CYS A 30 -10.17 6.68 2.70
C CYS A 30 -9.01 7.60 3.12
N ALA A 31 -9.27 8.86 3.44
CA ALA A 31 -8.24 9.81 3.87
C ALA A 31 -7.54 9.33 5.14
N ARG A 32 -8.32 8.92 6.15
CA ARG A 32 -7.78 8.39 7.40
C ARG A 32 -6.96 7.11 7.20
N ALA A 33 -7.42 6.21 6.32
CA ALA A 33 -6.71 4.97 6.02
C ALA A 33 -5.33 5.23 5.36
N ILE A 34 -5.23 6.20 4.44
CA ILE A 34 -3.96 6.56 3.79
C ILE A 34 -2.99 7.20 4.79
N GLU A 35 -3.48 8.05 5.70
CA GLU A 35 -2.66 8.62 6.77
C GLU A 35 -2.06 7.52 7.67
N LEU A 36 -2.88 6.58 8.12
CA LEU A 36 -2.44 5.44 8.94
C LEU A 36 -1.43 4.55 8.20
N LEU A 37 -1.66 4.30 6.91
CA LEU A 37 -0.73 3.55 6.07
C LEU A 37 0.64 4.23 6.03
N GLY A 38 0.68 5.56 5.88
CA GLY A 38 1.92 6.34 5.91
C GLY A 38 2.69 6.18 7.23
N LEU A 39 1.98 6.28 8.37
CA LEU A 39 2.58 6.07 9.70
C LEU A 39 3.14 4.66 9.87
N GLY A 40 2.40 3.64 9.40
CA GLY A 40 2.84 2.25 9.45
C GLY A 40 4.12 2.01 8.63
N ILE A 41 4.19 2.56 7.41
CA ILE A 41 5.38 2.45 6.55
C ILE A 41 6.58 3.15 7.20
N ALA A 42 6.39 4.35 7.75
CA ALA A 42 7.47 5.05 8.45
C ALA A 42 8.01 4.20 9.61
N LYS A 43 7.12 3.63 10.42
CA LYS A 43 7.54 2.80 11.56
C LYS A 43 8.22 1.51 11.15
N TYR A 44 7.73 0.85 10.11
CA TYR A 44 8.37 -0.33 9.55
C TYR A 44 9.80 -0.03 9.08
N ASN A 45 10.00 1.09 8.39
CA ASN A 45 11.32 1.49 7.91
C ASN A 45 12.29 1.87 9.04
N GLU A 46 11.79 2.45 10.14
CA GLU A 46 12.60 2.67 11.35
C GLU A 46 13.05 1.35 11.98
N ALA A 47 12.14 0.37 12.11
CA ALA A 47 12.44 -0.91 12.75
C ALA A 47 13.31 -1.85 11.91
N LYS A 48 13.38 -1.61 10.59
CA LYS A 48 14.21 -2.38 9.65
C LYS A 48 15.65 -1.87 9.57
N ARG A 49 15.95 -0.69 10.13
CA ARG A 49 17.31 -0.15 10.29
C ARG A 49 18.03 -0.83 11.45
#